data_AF-A0A1G5UYP9-F1
#
_entry.id   AF-A0A1G5UYP9-F1
#
_cell.length_a   1.000
_cell.length_b   1.000
_cell.length_c   1.000
_cell.angle_alpha   90.00
_cell.angle_beta   90.00
_cell.angle_gamma   90.00
#
_symmetry.space_group_name_H-M   'P 1'
#
loop_
_entity.id
_entity.type
_entity.pdbx_description
1 polymer ?
#
loop_
_entity_poly.entity_id
_entity_poly.type
_entity_poly.pdbx_seq_one_letter_code
_entity_poly.pdbx_strand_id
1 'polypeptide(L)'
;MYELSEVKKNPDTLKQYIQDYYTVCSECFNLQTAIGKLDEKIASLGNAAVITTSEDTTRQEHISSQMEKHVGFMSSLGGVLFGLIPGGIIGFIIACMNDDFTAAGDGVGVRIYTLIGAVVGAIIAFLYYSITSKIRNNKLARELNQEKIREHNRVMEEHNKAVQADMERVENENRQKEVLIQKRDEMEAARQNSVNLLKSLCEPIFEKYRFDVIAVSQFCEYLASGRCTSLEGPDGAYNLYENEVRLDRIIDRLDVIIENLEAIRQNQYMLYKAMLEGHQLMENMSRSISAIQRNTEETAANTAIAAYYASVSANNTEIMSRYGINTY
;
A
#
# COMPACT_ATOMS: atom_id res chain seq x y z
N MET A 1 -31.61 -42.10 -36.05
CA MET A 1 -31.60 -42.83 -34.76
C MET A 1 -30.94 -44.16 -35.01
N TYR A 2 -29.73 -44.37 -34.51
CA TYR A 2 -29.05 -45.65 -34.63
C TYR A 2 -29.70 -46.65 -33.68
N GLU A 3 -30.03 -47.87 -34.15
CA GLU A 3 -30.50 -48.93 -33.26
C GLU A 3 -29.34 -49.35 -32.33
N LEU A 4 -29.57 -49.29 -31.01
CA LEU A 4 -28.55 -49.50 -29.97
C LEU A 4 -27.82 -50.86 -30.05
N SER A 5 -28.46 -51.86 -30.66
CA SER A 5 -27.89 -53.19 -30.86
C SER A 5 -26.87 -53.25 -32.01
N GLU A 6 -26.89 -52.28 -32.94
CA GLU A 6 -26.02 -52.19 -34.12
C GLU A 6 -24.74 -51.39 -33.82
N VAL A 7 -24.83 -50.31 -33.02
CA VAL A 7 -23.68 -49.45 -32.66
C VAL A 7 -22.62 -50.21 -31.87
N LYS A 8 -23.02 -51.16 -31.01
CA LYS A 8 -22.08 -51.99 -30.24
C LYS A 8 -21.44 -53.12 -31.06
N LYS A 9 -21.97 -53.44 -32.25
CA LYS A 9 -21.55 -54.60 -33.04
C LYS A 9 -20.63 -54.26 -34.21
N ASN A 10 -20.69 -53.03 -34.73
CA ASN A 10 -19.87 -52.59 -35.85
C ASN A 10 -18.86 -51.51 -35.39
N PRO A 11 -17.53 -51.75 -35.52
CA PRO A 11 -16.52 -50.79 -35.11
C PRO A 11 -16.62 -49.44 -35.83
N ASP A 12 -17.05 -49.44 -37.09
CA ASP A 12 -17.14 -48.21 -37.89
C ASP A 12 -18.31 -47.32 -37.43
N THR A 13 -19.45 -47.92 -37.05
CA THR A 13 -20.60 -47.18 -36.53
C THR A 13 -20.32 -46.66 -35.12
N LEU A 14 -19.58 -47.42 -34.30
CA LEU A 14 -19.11 -46.98 -32.99
C LEU A 14 -18.17 -45.78 -33.10
N LYS A 15 -17.23 -45.82 -34.06
CA LYS A 15 -16.30 -44.71 -34.31
C LYS A 15 -17.04 -43.43 -34.67
N GLN A 16 -17.97 -43.50 -35.61
CA GLN A 16 -18.79 -42.34 -36.00
C GLN A 16 -19.59 -41.80 -34.81
N TYR A 17 -20.21 -42.70 -34.04
CA TYR A 17 -20.99 -42.34 -32.86
C TYR A 17 -20.16 -41.56 -31.83
N ILE A 18 -18.98 -42.08 -31.48
CA ILE A 18 -18.11 -41.45 -30.48
C ILE A 18 -17.56 -40.12 -30.98
N GLN A 19 -17.33 -39.99 -32.29
CA GLN A 19 -16.95 -38.73 -32.90
C GLN A 19 -18.08 -37.68 -32.89
N ASP A 20 -19.32 -38.08 -33.15
CA ASP A 20 -20.49 -37.20 -33.03
C ASP A 20 -20.69 -36.77 -31.56
N TYR A 21 -20.57 -37.72 -30.63
CA TYR A 21 -20.64 -37.45 -29.19
C TYR A 21 -19.54 -36.48 -28.74
N TYR A 22 -18.30 -36.70 -29.18
CA TYR A 22 -17.17 -35.81 -28.93
C TYR A 22 -17.41 -34.39 -29.44
N THR A 23 -17.95 -34.26 -30.65
CA THR A 23 -18.22 -32.95 -31.26
C THR A 23 -19.18 -32.14 -30.40
N VAL A 24 -20.30 -32.75 -29.98
CA VAL A 24 -21.30 -32.10 -29.12
C VAL A 24 -20.74 -31.81 -27.72
N CYS A 25 -19.95 -32.72 -27.15
CA CYS A 25 -19.23 -32.53 -25.89
C CYS A 25 -18.28 -31.33 -25.95
N SER A 26 -17.47 -31.25 -27.01
CA SER A 26 -16.50 -30.18 -27.24
C SER A 26 -17.21 -28.84 -27.42
N GLU A 27 -18.30 -28.78 -28.18
CA GLU A 27 -19.15 -27.59 -28.29
C GLU A 27 -19.68 -27.12 -26.94
N CYS A 28 -20.21 -28.04 -26.11
CA CYS A 28 -20.70 -27.71 -24.77
C CYS A 28 -19.60 -27.09 -23.91
N PHE A 29 -18.40 -27.68 -23.92
CA PHE A 29 -17.25 -27.21 -23.16
C PHE A 29 -16.75 -25.84 -23.65
N ASN A 30 -16.69 -25.65 -24.97
CA ASN A 30 -16.30 -24.38 -25.58
C ASN A 30 -17.30 -23.26 -25.25
N LEU A 31 -18.60 -23.55 -25.31
CA LEU A 31 -19.65 -22.61 -24.91
C LEU A 31 -19.55 -22.26 -23.42
N GLN A 32 -19.36 -23.25 -22.54
CA GLN A 32 -19.16 -23.00 -21.11
C GLN A 32 -17.95 -22.10 -20.85
N THR A 33 -16.83 -22.34 -21.52
CA THR A 33 -15.62 -21.52 -21.40
C THR A 33 -15.85 -20.09 -21.93
N ALA A 34 -16.56 -19.95 -23.05
CA ALA A 34 -16.89 -18.64 -23.63
C ALA A 34 -17.81 -17.83 -22.72
N ILE A 35 -18.82 -18.47 -22.13
CA ILE A 35 -19.74 -17.86 -21.16
C ILE A 35 -18.97 -17.36 -19.94
N GLY A 36 -18.07 -18.16 -19.37
CA GLY A 36 -17.25 -17.73 -18.23
C GLY A 36 -16.42 -16.47 -18.54
N LYS A 37 -15.81 -16.39 -19.73
CA LYS A 37 -15.09 -15.18 -20.18
C LYS A 37 -16.01 -13.96 -20.34
N LEU A 38 -17.25 -14.18 -20.81
CA LEU A 38 -18.24 -13.11 -20.90
C LEU A 38 -18.66 -12.63 -19.52
N ASP A 39 -18.87 -13.54 -18.56
CA ASP A 39 -19.25 -13.20 -17.18
C ASP A 39 -18.15 -12.37 -16.50
N GLU A 40 -16.88 -12.74 -16.64
CA GLU A 40 -15.74 -11.94 -16.17
C GLU A 40 -15.73 -10.54 -16.80
N LYS A 41 -15.97 -10.45 -18.11
CA LYS A 41 -16.01 -9.16 -18.81
C LYS A 41 -17.17 -8.31 -18.33
N ILE A 42 -18.36 -8.88 -18.18
CA ILE A 42 -19.58 -8.22 -17.67
C ILE A 42 -19.35 -7.72 -16.24
N ALA A 43 -18.64 -8.48 -15.39
CA ALA A 43 -18.31 -8.07 -14.03
C ALA A 43 -17.29 -6.90 -13.98
N SER A 44 -16.39 -6.82 -14.95
CA SER A 44 -15.38 -5.75 -15.02
C SER A 44 -15.95 -4.38 -15.46
N LEU A 45 -17.12 -4.36 -16.13
CA LEU A 45 -17.70 -3.15 -16.73
C LEU A 45 -18.72 -2.46 -15.82
N GLY A 46 -18.75 -1.12 -15.89
CA GLY A 46 -19.75 -0.28 -15.22
C GLY A 46 -19.39 0.10 -13.77
N ASN A 47 -18.14 -0.09 -13.37
CA ASN A 47 -17.65 0.31 -12.05
C ASN A 47 -17.29 1.80 -12.06
N ALA A 48 -17.98 2.60 -11.24
CA ALA A 48 -17.69 4.03 -11.09
C ALA A 48 -16.39 4.25 -10.31
N ALA A 49 -15.61 5.26 -10.70
CA ALA A 49 -14.40 5.61 -9.99
C ALA A 49 -14.72 6.42 -8.72
N VAL A 50 -14.05 6.13 -7.60
CA VAL A 50 -14.15 6.97 -6.40
C VAL A 50 -13.27 8.20 -6.60
N ILE A 51 -13.89 9.31 -7.02
CA ILE A 51 -13.24 10.60 -7.17
C ILE A 51 -13.32 11.32 -5.81
N THR A 52 -12.21 11.39 -5.08
CA THR A 52 -12.15 12.11 -3.80
C THR A 52 -11.68 13.54 -4.01
N THR A 53 -12.28 14.48 -3.26
CA THR A 53 -11.83 15.87 -3.16
C THR A 53 -10.85 15.99 -1.99
N SER A 54 -9.60 16.39 -2.26
CA SER A 54 -8.56 16.60 -1.24
C SER A 54 -8.96 17.71 -0.26
N GLU A 55 -8.97 17.39 1.04
CA GLU A 55 -9.25 18.32 2.15
C GLU A 55 -8.23 19.47 2.22
N ASP A 56 -8.70 20.71 2.06
CA ASP A 56 -7.95 21.97 2.07
C ASP A 56 -7.92 22.64 3.46
N THR A 57 -7.80 21.85 4.53
CA THR A 57 -7.94 22.37 5.91
C THR A 57 -6.61 22.90 6.48
N THR A 58 -5.46 22.42 5.99
CA THR A 58 -4.16 22.62 6.66
C THR A 58 -3.42 23.91 6.27
N ARG A 59 -3.75 24.53 5.12
CA ARG A 59 -3.04 25.74 4.62
C ARG A 59 -3.63 27.05 5.14
N GLN A 60 -4.81 26.98 5.76
CA GLN A 60 -5.65 28.12 6.12
C GLN A 60 -5.21 28.82 7.42
N GLU A 61 -4.56 28.11 8.35
CA GLU A 61 -4.07 28.67 9.63
C GLU A 61 -2.71 29.39 9.50
N HIS A 62 -1.88 29.04 8.52
CA HIS A 62 -0.52 29.56 8.45
C HIS A 62 -0.46 30.99 7.89
N ILE A 63 -1.40 31.35 7.00
CA ILE A 63 -1.44 32.66 6.35
C ILE A 63 -2.02 33.74 7.28
N SER A 64 -3.01 33.40 8.11
CA SER A 64 -3.63 34.34 9.06
C SER A 64 -2.66 34.77 10.17
N SER A 65 -1.85 33.84 10.71
CA SER A 65 -0.87 34.09 11.77
C SER A 65 0.31 34.98 11.34
N GLN A 66 0.75 34.86 10.08
CA GLN A 66 1.87 35.65 9.55
C GLN A 66 1.50 37.12 9.29
N MET A 67 0.24 37.42 8.97
CA MET A 67 -0.18 38.79 8.63
C MET A 67 -0.46 39.69 9.84
N GLU A 68 -0.92 39.14 10.97
CA GLU A 68 -1.18 39.96 12.18
C GLU A 68 0.09 40.63 12.73
N LYS A 69 1.25 39.96 12.66
CA LYS A 69 2.51 40.49 13.18
C LYS A 69 3.09 41.64 12.34
N HIS A 70 2.88 41.63 11.03
CA HIS A 70 3.46 42.66 10.15
C HIS A 70 2.64 43.95 10.05
N VAL A 71 1.32 43.89 10.24
CA VAL A 71 0.46 45.09 10.17
C VAL A 71 0.56 45.95 11.44
N GLY A 72 0.78 45.34 12.61
CA GLY A 72 0.90 46.06 13.88
C GLY A 72 2.17 46.93 13.99
N PHE A 73 3.32 46.40 13.55
CA PHE A 73 4.63 47.01 13.82
C PHE A 73 4.91 48.31 13.04
N MET A 74 4.31 48.51 11.86
CA MET A 74 4.50 49.74 11.06
C MET A 74 3.51 50.88 11.40
N SER A 75 2.51 50.62 12.25
CA SER A 75 1.36 51.53 12.44
C SER A 75 1.59 52.70 13.40
N SER A 76 2.54 52.61 14.34
CA SER A 76 2.63 53.59 15.43
C SER A 76 3.61 54.74 15.17
N LEU A 77 4.67 54.53 14.38
CA LEU A 77 5.75 55.52 14.25
C LEU A 77 5.57 56.49 13.06
N GLY A 78 4.94 56.05 11.97
CA GLY A 78 4.85 56.84 10.73
C GLY A 78 3.81 57.96 10.73
N GLY A 79 2.69 57.78 11.44
CA GLY A 79 1.56 58.71 11.43
C GLY A 79 1.77 59.97 12.27
N VAL A 80 2.55 59.88 13.35
CA VAL A 80 2.74 60.98 14.30
C VAL A 80 3.71 62.04 13.75
N LEU A 81 4.74 61.62 13.01
CA LEU A 81 5.77 62.52 12.46
C LEU A 81 5.29 63.37 11.28
N PHE A 82 4.34 62.87 10.48
CA PHE A 82 3.88 63.57 9.26
C PHE A 82 2.82 64.66 9.50
N GLY A 83 2.07 64.61 10.60
CA GLY A 83 1.03 65.62 10.93
C GLY A 83 1.53 66.82 11.73
N LEU A 84 2.54 66.61 12.58
CA LEU A 84 3.07 67.66 13.46
C LEU A 84 3.83 68.76 12.70
N ILE A 85 4.58 68.40 11.67
CA ILE A 85 5.44 69.34 10.94
C ILE A 85 4.62 70.33 10.09
N PRO A 86 3.66 69.91 9.24
CA PRO A 86 2.88 70.85 8.43
C PRO A 86 1.89 71.68 9.26
N GLY A 87 1.27 71.08 10.28
CA GLY A 87 0.30 71.77 11.15
C GLY A 87 0.94 72.86 12.02
N GLY A 88 2.15 72.60 12.53
CA GLY A 88 2.96 73.60 13.23
C GLY A 88 3.38 74.76 12.33
N ILE A 89 3.76 74.47 11.08
CA ILE A 89 4.13 75.49 10.09
C ILE A 89 2.93 76.37 9.71
N ILE A 90 1.76 75.79 9.45
CA ILE A 90 0.54 76.53 9.12
C ILE A 90 0.09 77.41 10.31
N GLY A 91 0.14 76.87 11.53
CA GLY A 91 -0.17 77.64 12.75
C GLY A 91 0.81 78.80 12.99
N PHE A 92 2.10 78.60 12.71
CA PHE A 92 3.12 79.64 12.80
C PHE A 92 2.89 80.75 11.77
N ILE A 93 2.55 80.40 10.52
CA ILE A 93 2.27 81.37 9.45
C ILE A 93 1.04 82.22 9.80
N ILE A 94 -0.05 81.62 10.29
CA ILE A 94 -1.26 82.37 10.70
C ILE A 94 -0.98 83.29 11.88
N ALA A 95 -0.12 82.89 12.82
CA ALA A 95 0.29 83.73 13.94
C ALA A 95 1.17 84.93 13.50
N CYS A 96 1.98 84.77 12.45
CA CYS A 96 2.81 85.86 11.91
C CYS A 96 2.03 86.86 11.04
N MET A 97 0.87 86.50 10.49
CA MET A 97 0.07 87.37 9.60
C MET A 97 -0.98 88.23 10.34
N ASN A 98 -1.22 87.99 11.62
CA ASN A 98 -2.15 88.78 12.41
C ASN A 98 -1.39 89.89 13.16
N ASP A 99 -1.34 91.08 12.55
CA ASP A 99 -0.61 92.26 13.06
C ASP A 99 -1.14 92.81 14.41
N ASP A 100 -2.39 92.50 14.78
CA ASP A 100 -2.98 92.93 16.06
C ASP A 100 -2.40 92.21 17.29
N PHE A 101 -1.73 91.06 17.10
CA PHE A 101 -1.35 90.19 18.21
C PHE A 101 0.15 90.20 18.54
N THR A 102 1.01 90.54 17.58
CA THR A 102 2.45 90.79 17.80
C THR A 102 2.73 92.05 18.64
N ALA A 103 1.72 92.89 18.86
CA ALA A 103 1.79 94.07 19.73
C ALA A 103 1.66 93.76 21.23
N ALA A 104 1.29 92.53 21.63
CA ALA A 104 1.28 92.08 23.02
C ALA A 104 2.61 91.40 23.36
N GLY A 105 3.53 92.15 23.97
CA GLY A 105 4.94 91.80 24.17
C GLY A 105 5.27 90.64 25.13
N ASP A 106 4.77 89.43 24.92
CA ASP A 106 5.31 88.24 25.63
C ASP A 106 5.26 86.91 24.82
N GLY A 107 4.94 86.94 23.52
CA GLY A 107 5.00 85.75 22.65
C GLY A 107 4.05 84.59 23.04
N VAL A 108 3.20 84.78 24.05
CA VAL A 108 2.34 83.76 24.66
C VAL A 108 1.29 83.25 23.66
N GLY A 109 0.62 84.12 22.90
CA GLY A 109 -0.41 83.63 21.99
C GLY A 109 0.13 82.97 20.72
N VAL A 110 1.34 83.31 20.25
CA VAL A 110 1.99 82.55 19.17
C VAL A 110 2.15 81.08 19.58
N ARG A 111 2.57 80.83 20.83
CA ARG A 111 2.69 79.46 21.39
C ARG A 111 1.33 78.75 21.48
N ILE A 112 0.28 79.44 21.94
CA ILE A 112 -1.07 78.87 22.06
C ILE A 112 -1.62 78.46 20.69
N TYR A 113 -1.51 79.31 19.67
CA TYR A 113 -2.00 78.98 18.32
C TYR A 113 -1.19 77.87 17.64
N THR A 114 0.14 77.80 17.86
CA THR A 114 0.93 76.67 17.36
C THR A 114 0.58 75.34 18.03
N LEU A 115 0.28 75.34 19.33
CA LEU A 115 -0.15 74.14 20.05
C LEU A 115 -1.55 73.69 19.62
N ILE A 116 -2.49 74.61 19.48
CA ILE A 116 -3.84 74.31 18.97
C ILE A 116 -3.75 73.76 17.54
N GLY A 117 -2.96 74.40 16.67
CA GLY A 117 -2.75 73.95 15.29
C GLY A 117 -2.11 72.55 15.21
N ALA A 118 -1.12 72.27 16.06
CA ALA A 118 -0.48 70.95 16.13
C ALA A 118 -1.44 69.86 16.63
N VAL A 119 -2.27 70.16 17.65
CA VAL A 119 -3.27 69.22 18.19
C VAL A 119 -4.36 68.94 17.15
N VAL A 120 -4.89 69.98 16.49
CA VAL A 120 -5.90 69.82 15.43
C VAL A 120 -5.33 69.04 14.24
N GLY A 121 -4.10 69.34 13.82
CA GLY A 121 -3.41 68.61 12.75
C GLY A 121 -3.18 67.13 13.08
N ALA A 122 -2.78 66.82 14.31
CA ALA A 122 -2.58 65.44 14.77
C ALA A 122 -3.90 64.65 14.81
N ILE A 123 -5.00 65.27 15.24
CA ILE A 123 -6.33 64.64 15.25
C ILE A 123 -6.80 64.33 13.82
N ILE A 124 -6.64 65.28 12.88
CA ILE A 124 -7.03 65.08 11.47
C ILE A 124 -6.20 63.97 10.83
N ALA A 125 -4.88 63.93 11.08
CA ALA A 125 -4.00 62.88 10.56
C ALA A 125 -4.36 61.49 11.11
N PHE A 126 -4.69 61.39 12.40
CA PHE A 126 -5.13 60.15 13.04
C PHE A 126 -6.47 59.63 12.47
N LEU A 127 -7.42 60.53 12.25
CA LEU A 127 -8.71 60.18 11.63
C LEU A 127 -8.52 59.74 10.19
N TYR A 128 -7.70 60.45 9.40
CA TYR A 128 -7.36 60.06 8.03
C TYR A 128 -6.68 58.68 7.97
N TYR A 129 -5.73 58.41 8.88
CA TYR A 129 -5.06 57.11 8.97
C TYR A 129 -6.02 55.97 9.38
N SER A 130 -6.91 56.22 10.33
CA SER A 130 -7.89 55.22 10.81
C SER A 130 -8.91 54.85 9.74
N ILE A 131 -9.30 55.82 8.91
CA ILE A 131 -10.21 55.59 7.77
C ILE A 131 -9.48 54.85 6.64
N THR A 132 -8.28 55.30 6.26
CA THR A 132 -7.50 54.69 5.17
C THR A 132 -7.01 53.28 5.48
N SER A 133 -6.71 52.96 6.75
CA SER A 133 -6.31 51.60 7.18
C SER A 133 -7.46 50.60 7.10
N LYS A 134 -8.66 50.95 7.59
CA LYS A 134 -9.87 50.10 7.50
C LYS A 134 -10.27 49.81 6.05
N ILE A 135 -10.20 50.82 5.18
CA ILE A 135 -10.51 50.65 3.75
C ILE A 135 -9.54 49.66 3.10
N ARG A 136 -8.24 49.75 3.41
CA ARG A 136 -7.20 48.87 2.86
C ARG A 136 -7.33 47.43 3.37
N ASN A 137 -7.58 47.23 4.66
CA ASN A 137 -7.74 45.89 5.24
C ASN A 137 -9.01 45.20 4.72
N ASN A 138 -10.11 45.93 4.58
CA ASN A 138 -11.34 45.39 3.99
C ASN A 138 -11.17 45.05 2.50
N LYS A 139 -10.36 45.82 1.77
CA LYS A 139 -10.04 45.52 0.37
C LYS A 139 -9.22 44.25 0.23
N LEU A 140 -8.17 44.09 1.04
CA LEU A 140 -7.33 42.89 1.06
C LEU A 140 -8.12 41.63 1.47
N ALA A 141 -8.99 41.74 2.49
CA ALA A 141 -9.87 40.65 2.90
C ALA A 141 -10.84 40.21 1.79
N ARG A 142 -11.34 41.17 0.98
CA ARG A 142 -12.17 40.88 -0.19
C ARG A 142 -11.38 40.19 -1.29
N GLU A 143 -10.16 40.64 -1.58
CA GLU A 143 -9.30 40.04 -2.61
C GLU A 143 -8.91 38.59 -2.26
N LEU A 144 -8.53 38.34 -1.00
CA LEU A 144 -8.22 36.99 -0.51
C LEU A 144 -9.45 36.07 -0.55
N ASN A 145 -10.62 36.57 -0.13
CA ASN A 145 -11.85 35.77 -0.19
C ASN A 145 -12.25 35.48 -1.64
N GLN A 146 -12.08 36.44 -2.55
CA GLN A 146 -12.31 36.23 -3.98
C GLN A 146 -11.32 35.23 -4.59
N GLU A 147 -10.07 35.21 -4.13
CA GLU A 147 -9.09 34.20 -4.57
C GLU A 147 -9.45 32.80 -4.08
N LYS A 148 -9.86 32.65 -2.81
CA LYS A 148 -10.36 31.37 -2.27
C LYS A 148 -11.59 30.86 -3.01
N ILE A 149 -12.55 31.75 -3.27
CA ILE A 149 -13.75 31.40 -4.03
C ILE A 149 -13.36 30.99 -5.46
N ARG A 150 -12.40 31.67 -6.10
CA ARG A 150 -11.92 31.31 -7.44
C ARG A 150 -11.23 29.95 -7.46
N GLU A 151 -10.35 29.68 -6.51
CA GLU A 151 -9.64 28.40 -6.44
C GLU A 151 -10.60 27.25 -6.10
N HIS A 152 -11.51 27.45 -5.14
CA HIS A 152 -12.57 26.49 -4.85
C HIS A 152 -13.43 26.21 -6.08
N ASN A 153 -13.88 27.26 -6.79
CA ASN A 153 -14.66 27.11 -8.01
C ASN A 153 -13.89 26.37 -9.11
N ARG A 154 -12.57 26.59 -9.24
CA ARG A 154 -11.71 25.87 -10.20
C ARG A 154 -11.63 24.39 -9.86
N VAL A 155 -11.36 24.05 -8.60
CA VAL A 155 -11.29 22.66 -8.13
C VAL A 155 -12.65 21.97 -8.30
N MET A 156 -13.75 22.65 -8.00
CA MET A 156 -15.10 22.13 -8.21
C MET A 156 -15.43 21.94 -9.69
N GLU A 157 -14.98 22.82 -10.57
CA GLU A 157 -15.15 22.67 -12.02
C GLU A 157 -14.36 21.48 -12.58
N GLU A 158 -13.11 21.30 -12.14
CA GLU A 158 -12.28 20.14 -12.50
C GLU A 158 -12.89 18.83 -12.00
N HIS A 159 -13.36 18.82 -10.75
CA HIS A 159 -14.07 17.67 -10.17
C HIS A 159 -15.36 17.36 -10.95
N ASN A 160 -16.18 18.37 -11.25
CA ASN A 160 -17.41 18.18 -12.01
C ASN A 160 -17.15 17.66 -13.42
N LYS A 161 -16.09 18.14 -14.09
CA LYS A 161 -15.67 17.60 -15.39
C LYS A 161 -15.23 16.14 -15.28
N ALA A 162 -14.47 15.79 -14.24
CA ALA A 162 -14.05 14.41 -14.00
C ALA A 162 -15.23 13.47 -13.72
N VAL A 163 -16.20 13.92 -12.92
CA VAL A 163 -17.44 13.18 -12.64
C VAL A 163 -18.29 13.00 -13.89
N GLN A 164 -18.45 14.04 -14.72
CA GLN A 164 -19.19 13.95 -15.98
C GLN A 164 -18.53 12.97 -16.96
N ALA A 165 -17.21 13.04 -17.12
CA ALA A 165 -16.47 12.12 -17.98
C ALA A 165 -16.57 10.66 -17.48
N ASP A 166 -16.52 10.43 -16.16
CA ASP A 166 -16.71 9.10 -15.59
C ASP A 166 -18.14 8.60 -15.77
N MET A 167 -19.14 9.47 -15.64
CA MET A 167 -20.55 9.13 -15.86
C MET A 167 -20.81 8.72 -17.31
N GLU A 168 -20.27 9.46 -18.29
CA GLU A 168 -20.36 9.10 -19.71
C GLU A 168 -19.64 7.78 -20.03
N ARG A 169 -18.48 7.55 -19.40
CA ARG A 169 -17.74 6.28 -19.51
C ARG A 169 -18.60 5.12 -18.98
N VAL A 170 -19.14 5.24 -17.77
CA VAL A 170 -19.98 4.22 -17.13
C VAL A 170 -21.25 3.97 -17.93
N GLU A 171 -21.88 4.99 -18.50
CA GLU A 171 -23.06 4.84 -19.35
C GLU A 171 -22.74 4.05 -20.64
N ASN A 172 -21.61 4.36 -21.29
CA ASN A 172 -21.13 3.61 -22.45
C ASN A 172 -20.80 2.15 -22.10
N GLU A 173 -20.15 1.91 -20.96
CA GLU A 173 -19.85 0.57 -20.47
C GLU A 173 -21.11 -0.22 -20.12
N ASN A 174 -22.13 0.42 -19.55
CA ASN A 174 -23.42 -0.20 -19.26
C ASN A 174 -24.16 -0.58 -20.55
N ARG A 175 -24.14 0.26 -21.59
CA ARG A 175 -24.67 -0.12 -22.91
C ARG A 175 -23.96 -1.34 -23.49
N GLN A 176 -22.63 -1.39 -23.39
CA GLN A 176 -21.87 -2.56 -23.82
C GLN A 176 -22.23 -3.81 -23.00
N LYS A 177 -22.41 -3.64 -21.68
CA LYS A 177 -22.80 -4.69 -20.76
C LYS A 177 -24.14 -5.32 -21.14
N GLU A 178 -25.14 -4.53 -21.54
CA GLU A 178 -26.43 -5.04 -22.01
C GLU A 178 -26.28 -5.95 -23.25
N VAL A 179 -25.49 -5.52 -24.24
CA VAL A 179 -25.22 -6.33 -25.44
C VAL A 179 -24.48 -7.63 -25.08
N LEU A 180 -23.51 -7.56 -24.17
CA LEU A 180 -22.79 -8.75 -23.70
C LEU A 180 -23.69 -9.71 -22.92
N ILE A 181 -24.62 -9.20 -22.11
CA ILE A 181 -25.61 -10.02 -21.39
C ILE A 181 -26.52 -10.75 -22.39
N GLN A 182 -27.04 -10.06 -23.41
CA GLN A 182 -27.85 -10.70 -24.46
C GLN A 182 -27.08 -11.83 -25.15
N LYS A 183 -25.83 -11.58 -25.54
CA LYS A 183 -24.98 -12.60 -26.15
C LYS A 183 -24.68 -13.77 -25.21
N ARG A 184 -24.52 -13.51 -23.91
CA ARG A 184 -24.35 -14.54 -22.89
C ARG A 184 -25.59 -15.41 -22.75
N ASP A 185 -26.79 -14.80 -22.77
CA ASP A 185 -28.07 -15.52 -22.72
C ASP A 185 -28.29 -16.38 -23.98
N GLU A 186 -27.95 -15.86 -25.17
CA GLU A 186 -27.99 -16.62 -26.42
C GLU A 186 -27.06 -17.84 -26.39
N MET A 187 -25.81 -17.65 -25.92
CA MET A 187 -24.85 -18.75 -25.78
C MET A 187 -25.30 -19.78 -24.75
N GLU A 188 -25.92 -19.36 -23.65
CA GLU A 188 -26.43 -20.26 -22.63
C GLU A 188 -27.63 -21.08 -23.15
N ALA A 189 -28.52 -20.47 -23.94
CA ALA A 189 -29.60 -21.19 -24.61
C ALA A 189 -29.05 -22.23 -25.61
N ALA A 190 -28.04 -21.86 -26.40
CA ALA A 190 -27.36 -22.78 -27.30
C ALA A 190 -26.70 -23.94 -26.52
N ARG A 191 -26.01 -23.63 -25.41
CA ARG A 191 -25.39 -24.64 -24.54
C ARG A 191 -26.43 -25.60 -23.98
N GLN A 192 -27.58 -25.09 -23.52
CA GLN A 192 -28.63 -25.94 -22.98
C GLN A 192 -29.22 -26.89 -24.04
N ASN A 193 -29.35 -26.43 -25.29
CA ASN A 193 -29.74 -27.27 -26.40
C ASN A 193 -28.71 -28.37 -26.67
N SER A 194 -27.41 -28.04 -26.72
CA SER A 194 -26.34 -29.02 -26.91
C SER A 194 -26.26 -30.03 -25.75
N VAL A 195 -26.48 -29.60 -24.50
CA VAL A 195 -26.55 -30.50 -23.34
C VAL A 195 -27.74 -31.45 -23.44
N ASN A 196 -28.90 -30.97 -23.90
CA ASN A 196 -30.07 -31.81 -24.09
C ASN A 196 -29.85 -32.84 -25.20
N LEU A 197 -29.18 -32.44 -26.29
CA LEU A 197 -28.74 -33.35 -27.35
C LEU A 197 -27.73 -34.38 -26.81
N LEU A 198 -26.79 -33.94 -25.98
CA LEU A 198 -25.79 -34.85 -25.41
C LEU A 198 -26.43 -35.90 -24.51
N LYS A 199 -27.43 -35.52 -23.71
CA LYS A 199 -28.21 -36.44 -22.87
C LYS A 199 -28.92 -37.52 -23.68
N SER A 200 -29.43 -37.19 -24.88
CA SER A 200 -30.06 -38.19 -25.76
C SER A 200 -29.03 -39.12 -26.42
N LEU A 201 -27.76 -38.72 -26.46
CA LEU A 201 -26.61 -39.50 -26.96
C LEU A 201 -25.81 -40.19 -25.83
N CYS A 202 -26.29 -40.26 -24.58
CA CYS A 202 -25.51 -40.80 -23.46
C CYS A 202 -25.60 -42.32 -23.27
N GLU A 203 -26.51 -43.03 -23.96
CA GLU A 203 -26.83 -44.42 -23.61
C GLU A 203 -25.68 -45.44 -23.71
N PRO A 204 -24.80 -45.45 -24.73
CA PRO A 204 -23.72 -46.44 -24.82
C PRO A 204 -22.46 -46.07 -24.02
N ILE A 205 -22.35 -44.84 -23.51
CA ILE A 205 -21.19 -44.37 -22.75
C ILE A 205 -21.44 -44.57 -21.25
N PHE A 206 -20.46 -45.16 -20.58
CA PHE A 206 -20.52 -45.39 -19.13
C PHE A 206 -20.57 -44.06 -18.37
N GLU A 207 -21.39 -43.99 -17.32
CA GLU A 207 -21.71 -42.74 -16.58
C GLU A 207 -20.47 -41.92 -16.21
N LYS A 208 -19.39 -42.60 -15.78
CA LYS A 208 -18.13 -41.95 -15.38
C LYS A 208 -17.53 -41.04 -16.46
N TYR A 209 -17.67 -41.41 -17.74
CA TYR A 209 -17.04 -40.68 -18.85
C TYR A 209 -18.03 -39.78 -19.59
N ARG A 210 -19.29 -39.71 -19.15
CA ARG A 210 -20.26 -38.80 -19.75
C ARG A 210 -19.85 -37.38 -19.43
N PHE A 211 -19.94 -36.49 -20.42
CA PHE A 211 -19.51 -35.10 -20.32
C PHE A 211 -18.00 -34.88 -20.04
N ASP A 212 -17.20 -35.94 -19.90
CA ASP A 212 -15.74 -35.85 -19.81
C ASP A 212 -15.14 -35.76 -21.21
N VAL A 213 -14.95 -34.53 -21.68
CA VAL A 213 -14.41 -34.24 -23.02
C VAL A 213 -13.02 -34.84 -23.21
N ILE A 214 -12.20 -34.92 -22.15
CA ILE A 214 -10.84 -35.43 -22.22
C ILE A 214 -10.87 -36.94 -22.47
N ALA A 215 -11.61 -37.68 -21.64
CA ALA A 215 -11.77 -39.12 -21.82
C ALA A 215 -12.36 -39.47 -23.19
N VAL A 216 -13.39 -38.74 -23.62
CA VAL A 216 -14.05 -38.96 -24.90
C VAL A 216 -13.13 -38.65 -26.08
N SER A 217 -12.30 -37.59 -25.99
CA SER A 217 -11.28 -37.28 -26.99
C SER A 217 -10.30 -38.44 -27.15
N GLN A 218 -9.83 -39.00 -26.04
CA GLN A 218 -8.93 -40.15 -26.04
C GLN A 218 -9.60 -41.38 -26.66
N PHE A 219 -10.89 -41.62 -26.37
CA PHE A 219 -11.62 -42.71 -27.02
C PHE A 219 -11.72 -42.52 -28.54
N CYS A 220 -11.95 -41.29 -29.03
CA CYS A 220 -11.88 -41.00 -30.46
C CYS A 220 -10.51 -41.35 -31.04
N GLU A 221 -9.43 -40.97 -30.37
CA GLU A 221 -8.06 -41.25 -30.82
C GLU A 221 -7.75 -42.75 -30.84
N TYR A 222 -8.16 -43.50 -29.83
CA TYR A 222 -7.93 -44.95 -29.78
C TYR A 222 -8.68 -45.69 -30.88
N LEU A 223 -9.94 -45.31 -31.12
CA LEU A 223 -10.75 -45.88 -32.20
C LEU A 223 -10.23 -45.45 -33.59
N ALA A 224 -9.77 -44.20 -33.74
CA ALA A 224 -9.23 -43.70 -35.00
C ALA A 224 -7.89 -44.33 -35.37
N SER A 225 -7.02 -44.58 -34.38
CA SER A 225 -5.72 -45.22 -34.55
C SER A 225 -5.80 -46.75 -34.66
N GLY A 226 -6.95 -47.36 -34.38
CA GLY A 226 -7.13 -48.81 -34.36
C GLY A 226 -6.53 -49.50 -33.13
N ARG A 227 -6.19 -48.75 -32.07
CA ARG A 227 -5.70 -49.31 -30.80
C ARG A 227 -6.79 -50.13 -30.08
N CYS A 228 -8.06 -49.77 -30.28
CA CYS A 228 -9.20 -50.54 -29.81
C CYS A 228 -10.32 -50.53 -30.85
N THR A 229 -11.21 -51.53 -30.80
CA THR A 229 -12.40 -51.65 -31.66
C THR A 229 -13.71 -51.57 -30.88
N SER A 230 -13.64 -51.56 -29.54
CA SER A 230 -14.77 -51.51 -28.62
C SER A 230 -14.48 -50.57 -27.45
N LEU A 231 -15.53 -50.06 -26.79
CA LEU A 231 -15.39 -49.29 -25.56
C LEU A 231 -15.12 -50.20 -24.35
N GLU A 232 -15.87 -51.31 -24.28
CA GLU A 232 -15.78 -52.32 -23.23
C GLU A 232 -14.82 -53.46 -23.62
N GLY A 233 -14.37 -54.24 -22.63
CA GLY A 233 -13.52 -55.41 -22.82
C GLY A 233 -12.08 -55.21 -22.34
N PRO A 234 -11.25 -56.28 -22.30
CA PRO A 234 -9.87 -56.22 -21.83
C PRO A 234 -9.00 -55.24 -22.63
N ASP A 235 -9.22 -55.18 -23.94
CA ASP A 235 -8.52 -54.28 -24.87
C ASP A 235 -9.41 -53.09 -25.30
N GLY A 236 -10.48 -52.83 -24.55
CA GLY A 236 -11.42 -51.75 -24.84
C GLY A 236 -10.89 -50.37 -24.45
N ALA A 237 -11.46 -49.32 -25.05
CA ALA A 237 -11.06 -47.93 -24.83
C ALA A 237 -11.08 -47.53 -23.34
N TYR A 238 -12.04 -48.03 -22.55
CA TYR A 238 -12.13 -47.74 -21.12
C TYR A 238 -10.93 -48.28 -20.34
N ASN A 239 -10.51 -49.51 -20.61
CA ASN A 239 -9.38 -50.10 -19.89
C ASN A 239 -8.06 -49.42 -20.26
N LEU A 240 -7.88 -49.09 -21.55
CA LEU A 240 -6.72 -48.33 -22.02
C LEU A 240 -6.62 -46.98 -21.31
N TYR A 241 -7.71 -46.20 -21.31
CA TYR A 241 -7.75 -44.91 -20.63
C TYR A 241 -7.47 -45.01 -19.13
N GLU A 242 -8.11 -45.94 -18.41
CA GLU A 242 -7.90 -46.09 -16.97
C GLU A 242 -6.47 -46.55 -16.63
N ASN A 243 -5.85 -47.33 -17.50
CA ASN A 243 -4.45 -47.70 -17.34
C ASN A 243 -3.52 -46.52 -17.56
N GLU A 244 -3.74 -45.70 -18.59
CA GLU A 244 -2.98 -44.48 -18.83
C GLU A 244 -3.13 -43.49 -17.66
N VAL A 245 -4.35 -43.22 -17.19
CA VAL A 245 -4.61 -42.38 -16.00
C VAL A 245 -3.94 -42.92 -14.74
N ARG A 246 -3.91 -44.26 -14.56
CA ARG A 246 -3.20 -44.88 -13.43
C ARG A 246 -1.69 -44.65 -13.53
N LEU A 247 -1.13 -44.76 -14.74
CA LEU A 247 0.30 -44.53 -14.97
C LEU A 247 0.67 -43.07 -14.71
N ASP A 248 -0.13 -42.12 -15.19
CA ASP A 248 0.07 -40.69 -14.92
C ASP A 248 0.07 -40.40 -13.42
N ARG A 249 -0.90 -40.95 -12.68
CA ARG A 249 -0.92 -40.82 -11.21
C ARG A 249 0.29 -41.44 -10.53
N ILE A 250 0.86 -42.52 -11.08
CA ILE A 250 2.11 -43.10 -10.56
C ILE A 250 3.27 -42.13 -10.80
N ILE A 251 3.36 -41.54 -11.99
CA ILE A 251 4.38 -40.55 -12.34
C ILE A 251 4.30 -39.34 -11.39
N ASP A 252 3.11 -38.77 -11.18
CA ASP A 252 2.91 -37.65 -10.24
C ASP A 252 3.41 -37.99 -8.82
N ARG A 253 3.20 -39.24 -8.38
CA ARG A 253 3.66 -39.69 -7.06
C ARG A 253 5.16 -39.89 -7.02
N LEU A 254 5.78 -40.32 -8.13
CA LEU A 254 7.23 -40.41 -8.24
C LEU A 254 7.88 -39.02 -8.17
N ASP A 255 7.27 -38.01 -8.79
CA ASP A 255 7.78 -36.62 -8.70
C ASP A 255 7.73 -36.10 -7.26
N VAL A 256 6.63 -36.34 -6.52
CA VAL A 256 6.56 -36.01 -5.09
C VAL A 256 7.61 -36.76 -4.27
N ILE A 257 7.91 -38.02 -4.60
CA ILE A 257 8.97 -38.77 -3.92
C ILE A 257 10.33 -38.13 -4.20
N ILE A 258 10.61 -37.71 -5.44
CA ILE A 258 11.85 -37.02 -5.82
C ILE A 258 12.02 -35.72 -5.02
N GLU A 259 10.96 -34.90 -4.92
CA GLU A 259 10.99 -33.67 -4.13
C GLU A 259 11.28 -33.94 -2.65
N ASN A 260 10.65 -34.96 -2.07
CA ASN A 260 10.89 -35.34 -0.68
C ASN A 260 12.32 -35.85 -0.45
N LEU A 261 12.87 -36.62 -1.38
CA LEU A 261 14.26 -37.10 -1.31
C LEU A 261 15.25 -35.94 -1.38
N GLU A 262 14.97 -34.93 -2.20
CA GLU A 262 15.79 -33.73 -2.28
C GLU A 262 15.75 -32.91 -0.99
N ALA A 263 14.56 -32.76 -0.38
CA ALA A 263 14.42 -32.12 0.93
C ALA A 263 15.16 -32.89 2.03
N ILE A 264 15.09 -34.23 2.04
CA ILE A 264 15.85 -35.08 2.96
C ILE A 264 17.35 -34.87 2.77
N ARG A 265 17.84 -34.87 1.52
CA ARG A 265 19.24 -34.64 1.20
C ARG A 265 19.73 -33.28 1.71
N GLN A 266 18.92 -32.23 1.53
CA GLN A 266 19.23 -30.90 2.04
C GLN A 266 19.29 -30.88 3.57
N ASN A 267 18.32 -31.50 4.25
CA ASN A 267 18.31 -31.59 5.71
C ASN A 267 19.52 -32.37 6.25
N GLN A 268 19.88 -33.48 5.61
CA GLN A 268 21.08 -34.25 5.96
C GLN A 268 22.36 -33.43 5.79
N TYR A 269 22.46 -32.65 4.70
CA TYR A 269 23.59 -31.74 4.48
C TYR A 269 23.67 -30.65 5.56
N MET A 270 22.54 -30.04 5.94
CA MET A 270 22.48 -29.05 7.01
C MET A 270 22.85 -29.65 8.37
N LEU A 271 22.36 -30.85 8.68
CA LEU A 271 22.71 -31.56 9.90
C LEU A 271 24.20 -31.90 9.96
N TYR A 272 24.78 -32.34 8.85
CA TYR A 272 26.22 -32.60 8.75
C TYR A 272 27.04 -31.33 9.02
N LYS A 273 26.65 -30.18 8.45
CA LYS A 273 27.30 -28.90 8.74
C LYS A 273 27.20 -28.51 10.21
N ALA A 274 26.00 -28.59 10.79
CA ALA A 274 25.79 -28.27 12.20
C ALA A 274 26.60 -29.19 13.13
N MET A 275 26.76 -30.48 12.77
CA MET A 275 27.60 -31.41 13.50
C MET A 275 29.09 -31.04 13.41
N LEU A 276 29.57 -30.63 12.24
CA LEU A 276 30.95 -30.18 12.05
C LEU A 276 31.23 -28.91 12.87
N GLU A 277 30.33 -27.94 12.83
CA GLU A 277 30.40 -26.71 13.64
C GLU A 277 30.36 -27.03 15.14
N GLY A 278 29.47 -27.93 15.56
CA GLY A 278 29.39 -28.41 16.95
C GLY A 278 30.67 -29.10 17.40
N HIS A 279 31.30 -29.89 16.54
CA HIS A 279 32.58 -30.52 16.83
C HIS A 279 33.69 -29.49 17.04
N GLN A 280 33.79 -28.49 16.15
CA GLN A 280 34.75 -27.39 16.30
C GLN A 280 34.52 -26.60 17.60
N LEU A 281 33.26 -26.32 17.94
CA LEU A 281 32.91 -25.67 19.20
C LEU A 281 33.35 -26.51 20.40
N MET A 282 33.13 -27.82 20.35
CA MET A 282 33.52 -28.75 21.41
C MET A 282 35.05 -28.84 21.58
N GLU A 283 35.83 -28.83 20.48
CA GLU A 283 37.29 -28.75 20.56
C GLU A 283 37.75 -27.45 21.23
N ASN A 284 37.16 -26.32 20.83
CA ASN A 284 37.49 -25.02 21.43
C ASN A 284 37.15 -25.00 22.93
N MET A 285 36.00 -25.57 23.31
CA MET A 285 35.61 -25.71 24.71
C MET A 285 36.59 -26.60 25.49
N SER A 286 37.01 -27.73 24.93
CA SER A 286 38.01 -28.62 25.53
C SER A 286 39.35 -27.92 25.79
N ARG A 287 39.82 -27.12 24.82
CA ARG A 287 41.01 -26.27 24.98
C ARG A 287 40.84 -25.25 26.11
N SER A 288 39.70 -24.57 26.16
CA SER A 288 39.38 -23.60 27.23
C SER A 288 39.31 -24.25 28.60
N ILE A 289 38.69 -25.43 28.73
CA ILE A 289 38.63 -26.19 29.99
C ILE A 289 40.04 -26.58 30.44
N SER A 290 40.88 -27.05 29.52
CA SER A 290 42.28 -27.40 29.83
C SER A 290 43.08 -26.19 30.33
N ALA A 291 42.85 -25.00 29.75
CA ALA A 291 43.47 -23.76 30.23
C ALA A 291 42.97 -23.35 31.62
N ILE A 292 41.66 -23.43 31.88
CA ILE A 292 41.06 -23.16 33.19
C ILE A 292 41.61 -24.11 34.25
N GLN A 293 41.78 -25.39 33.92
CA GLN A 293 42.34 -26.37 34.85
C GLN A 293 43.76 -25.97 35.27
N ARG A 294 44.64 -25.64 34.32
CA ARG A 294 46.00 -25.17 34.60
C ARG A 294 46.00 -23.91 35.47
N ASN A 295 45.17 -22.93 35.14
CA ASN A 295 45.07 -21.69 35.93
C ASN A 295 44.55 -21.96 37.35
N THR A 296 43.63 -22.90 37.52
CA THR A 296 43.11 -23.32 38.83
C THR A 296 44.20 -24.00 39.66
N GLU A 297 44.98 -24.90 39.05
CA GLU A 297 46.12 -25.56 39.70
C GLU A 297 47.18 -24.52 40.14
N GLU A 298 47.50 -23.57 39.27
CA GLU A 298 48.42 -22.47 39.59
C GLU A 298 47.88 -21.59 40.73
N THR A 299 46.58 -21.27 40.72
CA THR A 299 45.93 -20.49 41.78
C THR A 299 45.96 -21.23 43.12
N ALA A 300 45.74 -22.55 43.13
CA ALA A 300 45.83 -23.37 44.33
C ALA A 300 47.26 -23.39 44.89
N ALA A 301 48.27 -23.54 44.03
CA ALA A 301 49.68 -23.46 44.41
C ALA A 301 50.05 -22.09 44.99
N ASN A 302 49.65 -21.00 44.32
CA ASN A 302 49.87 -19.63 44.80
C ASN A 302 49.18 -19.37 46.14
N THR A 303 47.98 -19.91 46.34
CA THR A 303 47.26 -19.83 47.62
C THR A 303 48.00 -20.56 48.74
N ALA A 304 48.53 -21.75 48.48
CA ALA A 304 49.32 -22.49 49.46
C ALA A 304 50.62 -21.76 49.83
N ILE A 305 51.31 -21.19 48.83
CA ILE A 305 52.50 -20.36 49.05
C ILE A 305 52.17 -19.12 49.89
N ALA A 306 51.08 -18.42 49.59
CA ALA A 306 50.63 -17.26 50.35
C ALA A 306 50.30 -17.64 51.81
N ALA A 307 49.64 -18.78 52.04
CA ALA A 307 49.35 -19.29 53.38
C ALA A 307 50.64 -19.62 54.18
N TYR A 308 51.65 -20.19 53.52
CA TYR A 308 52.96 -20.43 54.12
C TYR A 308 53.67 -19.13 54.50
N TYR A 309 53.71 -18.13 53.61
CA TYR A 309 54.32 -16.85 53.95
C TYR A 309 53.57 -16.12 55.07
N ALA A 310 52.24 -16.23 55.11
CA ALA A 310 51.44 -15.69 56.20
C ALA A 310 51.78 -16.32 57.55
N SER A 311 51.96 -17.65 57.61
CA SER A 311 52.31 -18.34 58.86
C SER A 311 53.73 -18.01 59.32
N VAL A 312 54.70 -17.93 58.41
CA VAL A 312 56.07 -17.48 58.72
C VAL A 312 56.08 -16.05 59.25
N SER A 313 55.35 -15.14 58.60
CA SER A 313 55.22 -13.75 59.05
C SER A 313 54.60 -13.66 60.45
N ALA A 314 53.55 -14.43 60.73
CA ALA A 314 52.91 -14.48 62.04
C ALA A 314 53.87 -15.01 63.12
N ASN A 315 54.58 -16.11 62.85
CA ASN A 315 55.56 -16.67 63.79
C ASN A 315 56.74 -15.71 64.04
N ASN A 316 57.24 -15.05 62.99
CA ASN A 316 58.28 -14.04 63.15
C ASN A 316 57.79 -12.88 64.02
N THR A 317 56.55 -12.41 63.83
CA THR A 317 55.94 -11.36 64.66
C THR A 317 55.82 -11.81 66.12
N GLU A 318 55.46 -13.08 66.37
CA GLU A 318 55.39 -13.66 67.70
C GLU A 318 56.77 -13.74 68.38
N ILE A 319 57.80 -14.20 67.66
CA ILE A 319 59.19 -14.26 68.16
C ILE A 319 59.69 -12.86 68.52
N MET A 320 59.47 -11.86 67.66
CA MET A 320 59.87 -10.47 67.93
C MET A 320 59.19 -9.93 69.19
N SER A 321 57.90 -10.24 69.40
CA SER A 321 57.16 -9.92 70.63
C SER A 321 57.74 -10.62 71.86
N ARG A 322 58.04 -11.92 71.78
CA ARG A 322 58.56 -12.73 72.90
C ARG A 322 59.98 -12.35 73.34
N TYR A 323 60.87 -12.00 72.40
CA TYR A 323 62.26 -11.66 72.72
C TYR A 323 62.51 -10.17 72.97
N GLY A 324 61.47 -9.33 72.94
CA GLY A 324 61.61 -7.89 73.18
C GLY A 324 62.53 -7.20 72.17
N ILE A 325 62.72 -7.79 70.98
CA ILE A 325 63.45 -7.15 69.90
C ILE A 325 62.48 -6.12 69.30
N ASN A 326 62.41 -4.95 69.95
CA ASN A 326 61.88 -3.74 69.35
C ASN A 326 62.81 -3.35 68.20
N THR A 327 62.50 -3.83 67.01
CA THR A 327 62.89 -3.11 65.81
C THR A 327 62.06 -1.82 65.78
N TYR A 328 62.74 -0.73 66.10
CA TYR A 328 62.40 0.63 65.68
C TYR A 328 62.15 0.68 64.16
#